data_AF-A0A1B9DS75-F1
#
_entry.id   AF-A0A1B9DS75-F1
#
_cell.length_a   1.000
_cell.length_b   1.000
_cell.length_c   1.000
_cell.angle_alpha   90.00
_cell.angle_beta   90.00
_cell.angle_gamma   90.00
#
_symmetry.space_group_name_H-M   'P 1'
#
loop_
_entity.id
_entity.type
_entity.pdbx_description
1 polymer ?
#
loop_
_entity_poly.entity_id
_entity_poly.type
_entity_poly.pdbx_seq_one_letter_code
_entity_poly.pdbx_strand_id
1 'polypeptide(L)'
;MNIENKYQNIPILLVFALFYNVITLFFVNNINQDKSSSLGYLFIFPIFWIIAGISIAIYIRTDKIKITNYLEKIVLGFSTPLPFFIFHIIWHSISPTSHINSSSEYEKNGLKYKRIEYTYSNLKLERKEYYINNGYDWVKDSIWEFYSKDGAIIKKENYMKNKYRK
;
A
#
# COMPACT_ATOMS: atom_id res chain seq x y z
N MET A 1 13.03 -19.81 41.14
CA MET A 1 11.87 -19.31 40.36
C MET A 1 11.65 -20.29 39.22
N ASN A 2 10.53 -21.03 39.25
CA ASN A 2 10.30 -22.19 38.38
C ASN A 2 10.03 -21.76 36.93
N ILE A 3 10.67 -22.39 35.95
CA ILE A 3 10.65 -21.99 34.53
C ILE A 3 9.22 -22.11 33.94
N GLU A 4 8.41 -23.02 34.49
CA GLU A 4 7.04 -23.31 34.05
C GLU A 4 6.09 -22.11 34.12
N ASN A 5 6.31 -21.16 35.05
CA ASN A 5 5.46 -19.96 35.17
C ASN A 5 5.96 -18.75 34.34
N LYS A 6 7.12 -18.84 33.70
CA LYS A 6 7.75 -17.67 33.04
C LYS A 6 7.13 -17.32 31.67
N TYR A 7 6.37 -18.23 31.08
CA TYR A 7 5.85 -18.13 29.72
C TYR A 7 4.37 -18.52 29.59
N GLN A 8 3.66 -18.62 30.72
CA GLN A 8 2.28 -19.11 30.76
C GLN A 8 1.33 -18.34 29.81
N ASN A 9 1.62 -17.07 29.54
CA ASN A 9 0.74 -16.18 28.79
C ASN A 9 1.05 -16.14 27.29
N ILE A 10 2.22 -16.64 26.88
CA ILE A 10 2.67 -16.60 25.48
C ILE A 10 1.67 -17.28 24.54
N PRO A 11 1.14 -18.49 24.82
CA PRO A 11 0.22 -19.15 23.91
C PRO A 11 -1.03 -18.32 23.61
N ILE A 12 -1.63 -17.72 24.64
CA ILE A 12 -2.84 -16.91 24.49
C ILE A 12 -2.54 -15.61 23.73
N LEU A 13 -1.43 -14.94 24.06
CA LEU A 13 -0.99 -13.74 23.34
C LEU A 13 -0.67 -14.05 21.87
N LEU A 14 -0.10 -15.22 21.56
CA LEU A 14 0.17 -15.64 20.18
C LEU A 14 -1.11 -15.89 19.40
N VAL A 15 -2.09 -16.58 20.00
CA VAL A 15 -3.40 -16.80 19.39
C VAL A 15 -4.08 -15.47 19.10
N PHE A 16 -4.08 -14.55 20.05
CA PHE A 16 -4.61 -13.21 19.86
C PHE A 16 -3.89 -12.48 18.72
N ALA A 17 -2.55 -12.45 18.74
CA ALA A 17 -1.74 -11.80 17.71
C ALA A 17 -2.05 -12.36 16.33
N LEU A 18 -2.20 -13.69 16.21
CA LEU A 18 -2.51 -14.36 14.94
C LEU A 18 -3.87 -13.91 14.42
N PHE A 19 -4.93 -13.99 15.24
CA PHE A 19 -6.26 -13.54 14.83
C PHE A 19 -6.29 -12.05 14.46
N TYR A 20 -5.63 -11.21 15.26
CA TYR A 20 -5.53 -9.79 15.00
C TYR A 20 -4.91 -9.50 13.62
N ASN A 21 -3.79 -10.16 13.30
CA ASN A 21 -3.10 -9.95 12.03
C ASN A 21 -3.86 -10.56 10.84
N VAL A 22 -4.50 -11.72 11.00
CA VAL A 22 -5.34 -12.33 9.95
C VAL A 22 -6.51 -11.41 9.58
N ILE A 23 -7.21 -10.87 10.57
CA ILE A 23 -8.31 -9.92 10.36
C ILE A 23 -7.79 -8.64 9.69
N THR A 24 -6.65 -8.12 10.15
CA THR A 24 -6.02 -6.94 9.57
C THR A 24 -5.68 -7.16 8.10
N LEU A 25 -5.05 -8.30 7.75
CA LEU A 25 -4.73 -8.67 6.37
C LEU A 25 -6.00 -8.82 5.51
N PHE A 26 -7.05 -9.42 6.07
CA PHE A 26 -8.34 -9.52 5.38
C PHE A 26 -8.89 -8.12 5.03
N PHE A 27 -8.88 -7.17 5.98
CA PHE A 27 -9.31 -5.80 5.68
C PHE A 27 -8.44 -5.12 4.61
N VAL A 28 -7.11 -5.25 4.69
CA VAL A 28 -6.19 -4.70 3.68
C VAL A 28 -6.48 -5.26 2.29
N ASN A 29 -6.68 -6.57 2.19
CA ASN A 29 -7.00 -7.21 0.92
C ASN A 29 -8.29 -6.66 0.31
N ASN A 30 -9.34 -6.47 1.12
CA ASN A 30 -10.60 -5.90 0.63
C ASN A 30 -10.45 -4.45 0.15
N ILE A 31 -9.67 -3.60 0.85
CA ILE A 31 -9.37 -2.23 0.39
C ILE A 31 -8.72 -2.26 -1.00
N ASN A 32 -7.78 -3.16 -1.21
CA ASN A 32 -7.03 -3.25 -2.47
C ASN A 32 -7.90 -3.71 -3.64
N GLN A 33 -8.90 -4.55 -3.36
CA GLN A 33 -9.84 -5.03 -4.37
C GLN A 33 -10.90 -3.97 -4.71
N ASP A 34 -11.33 -3.16 -3.73
CA ASP A 34 -12.52 -2.32 -3.86
C ASP A 34 -12.21 -0.84 -3.54
N LYS A 35 -11.54 -0.17 -4.48
CA LYS A 35 -11.02 1.21 -4.30
C LYS A 35 -12.10 2.25 -3.98
N SER A 36 -13.34 2.04 -4.44
CA SER A 36 -14.50 2.90 -4.16
C SER A 36 -14.97 2.84 -2.70
N SER A 37 -14.73 1.72 -2.02
CA SER A 37 -15.13 1.49 -0.63
C SER A 37 -14.06 1.96 0.38
N SER A 38 -12.94 2.51 -0.09
CA SER A 38 -11.77 2.89 0.72
C SER A 38 -12.07 3.83 1.89
N LEU A 39 -13.07 4.72 1.75
CA LEU A 39 -13.45 5.65 2.82
C LEU A 39 -14.11 4.94 4.01
N GLY A 40 -14.86 3.86 3.78
CA GLY A 40 -15.48 3.09 4.87
C GLY A 40 -14.43 2.41 5.76
N TYR A 41 -13.36 1.91 5.15
CA TYR A 41 -12.26 1.28 5.87
C TYR A 41 -11.45 2.27 6.72
N LEU A 42 -11.45 3.56 6.39
CA LEU A 42 -10.83 4.61 7.21
C LEU A 42 -11.45 4.67 8.62
N PHE A 43 -12.73 4.32 8.77
CA PHE A 43 -13.41 4.27 10.06
C PHE A 43 -13.38 2.88 10.70
N ILE A 44 -13.49 1.81 9.90
CA ILE A 44 -13.50 0.44 10.42
C ILE A 44 -12.17 0.05 11.08
N PHE A 45 -11.02 0.46 10.50
CA PHE A 45 -9.69 0.14 11.04
C PHE A 45 -9.47 0.69 12.46
N PRO A 46 -9.65 2.00 12.72
CA PRO A 46 -9.53 2.55 14.07
C PRO A 46 -10.49 1.90 15.06
N ILE A 47 -11.74 1.64 14.66
CA ILE A 47 -12.73 0.99 15.53
C ILE A 47 -12.25 -0.41 15.92
N PHE A 48 -11.84 -1.22 14.95
CA PHE A 48 -11.29 -2.55 15.20
C PHE A 48 -10.07 -2.50 16.14
N TRP A 49 -9.14 -1.58 15.92
CA TRP A 49 -7.95 -1.42 16.77
C TRP A 49 -8.29 -0.99 18.19
N ILE A 50 -9.27 -0.10 18.36
CA ILE A 50 -9.76 0.31 19.68
C ILE A 50 -10.37 -0.89 20.41
N ILE A 51 -11.24 -1.66 19.75
CA ILE A 51 -11.88 -2.85 20.35
C ILE A 51 -10.83 -3.91 20.72
N ALA A 52 -9.88 -4.20 19.83
CA ALA A 52 -8.80 -5.13 20.09
C ALA A 52 -7.91 -4.67 21.25
N GLY A 53 -7.54 -3.38 21.28
CA GLY A 53 -6.75 -2.79 22.36
C GLY A 53 -7.46 -2.83 23.71
N ILE A 54 -8.76 -2.51 23.74
CA ILE A 54 -9.58 -2.62 24.95
C ILE A 54 -9.66 -4.08 25.40
N SER A 55 -9.85 -5.03 24.48
CA SER A 55 -9.93 -6.46 24.80
C SER A 55 -8.64 -6.96 25.47
N ILE A 56 -7.48 -6.60 24.93
CA ILE A 56 -6.18 -6.89 25.55
C ILE A 56 -6.01 -6.19 26.90
N ALA A 57 -6.41 -4.92 26.99
CA ALA A 57 -6.25 -4.14 28.22
C ALA A 57 -7.12 -4.71 29.35
N ILE A 58 -8.35 -5.13 29.04
CA ILE A 58 -9.23 -5.86 29.96
C ILE A 58 -8.57 -7.17 30.36
N TYR A 59 -8.12 -7.98 29.39
CA TYR A 59 -7.46 -9.27 29.67
C TYR A 59 -6.25 -9.13 30.61
N ILE A 60 -5.38 -8.15 30.37
CA ILE A 60 -4.22 -7.84 31.24
C ILE A 60 -4.66 -7.36 32.63
N ARG A 61 -5.80 -6.64 32.72
CA ARG A 61 -6.30 -6.07 33.98
C ARG A 61 -7.10 -7.06 34.82
N THR A 62 -7.83 -7.98 34.20
CA THR A 62 -8.72 -8.93 34.88
C THR A 62 -8.00 -10.18 35.34
N ASP A 63 -6.95 -10.61 34.63
CA ASP A 63 -6.13 -11.75 35.06
C ASP A 63 -4.88 -11.30 35.81
N LYS A 64 -4.44 -12.12 36.78
CA LYS A 64 -3.24 -11.93 37.63
C LYS A 64 -1.91 -12.00 36.85
N ILE A 65 -1.91 -11.67 35.58
CA ILE A 65 -0.82 -11.85 34.64
C ILE A 65 0.04 -10.59 34.64
N LYS A 66 1.28 -10.72 35.08
CA LYS A 66 2.28 -9.66 34.94
C LYS A 66 3.09 -9.93 33.68
N ILE A 67 2.97 -9.05 32.68
CA ILE A 67 3.86 -9.03 31.52
C ILE A 67 5.25 -8.63 32.02
N THR A 68 6.05 -9.63 32.35
CA THR A 68 7.39 -9.44 32.90
C THR A 68 8.46 -9.78 31.87
N ASN A 69 8.14 -10.67 30.93
CA ASN A 69 9.10 -11.20 29.98
C ASN A 69 9.24 -10.31 28.75
N TYR A 70 10.45 -10.23 28.20
CA TYR A 70 10.70 -9.53 26.95
C TYR A 70 9.95 -10.18 25.77
N LEU A 71 9.86 -11.51 25.73
CA LEU A 71 9.11 -12.21 24.68
C LEU A 71 7.61 -11.91 24.73
N GLU A 72 7.01 -11.85 25.92
CA GLU A 72 5.60 -11.48 26.07
C GLU A 72 5.33 -10.05 25.56
N LYS A 73 6.25 -9.12 25.82
CA LYS A 73 6.17 -7.74 25.30
C LYS A 73 6.26 -7.69 23.77
N ILE A 74 7.13 -8.50 23.18
CA ILE A 74 7.22 -8.61 21.71
C ILE A 74 5.90 -9.13 21.14
N VAL A 75 5.37 -10.24 21.66
CA VAL A 75 4.11 -10.83 21.16
C VAL A 75 2.93 -9.87 21.36
N LEU A 76 2.91 -9.15 22.48
CA LEU A 76 1.94 -8.08 22.70
C LEU A 76 2.08 -6.97 21.66
N GLY A 77 3.32 -6.55 21.33
CA GLY A 77 3.58 -5.61 20.25
C GLY A 77 3.03 -6.07 18.91
N PHE A 78 3.12 -7.38 18.62
CA PHE A 78 2.51 -7.99 17.43
C PHE A 78 0.96 -8.00 17.44
N SER A 79 0.36 -7.74 18.59
CA SER A 79 -1.09 -7.63 18.78
C SER A 79 -1.61 -6.20 18.72
N THR A 80 -0.78 -5.25 18.28
CA THR A 80 -1.13 -3.83 18.13
C THR A 80 -1.08 -3.42 16.65
N PRO A 81 -1.47 -2.19 16.29
CA PRO A 81 -1.33 -1.69 14.92
C PRO A 81 0.13 -1.57 14.43
N LEU A 82 1.11 -1.72 15.34
CA LEU A 82 2.52 -1.48 15.05
C LEU A 82 3.07 -2.34 13.90
N PRO A 83 2.86 -3.68 13.84
CA PRO A 83 3.34 -4.49 12.73
C PRO A 83 2.73 -4.08 11.40
N PHE A 84 1.47 -3.63 11.40
CA PHE A 84 0.82 -3.11 10.20
C PHE A 84 1.53 -1.86 9.69
N PHE A 85 1.83 -0.89 10.56
CA PHE A 85 2.58 0.31 10.16
C PHE A 85 4.00 -0.01 9.68
N ILE A 86 4.71 -0.90 10.40
CA ILE A 86 6.06 -1.34 10.00
C ILE A 86 6.01 -2.01 8.61
N PHE A 87 5.07 -2.93 8.42
CA PHE A 87 4.87 -3.60 7.14
C PHE A 87 4.54 -2.60 6.03
N HIS A 88 3.65 -1.65 6.29
CA HIS A 88 3.25 -0.62 5.32
C HIS A 88 4.44 0.25 4.91
N ILE A 89 5.27 0.69 5.87
CA ILE A 89 6.48 1.48 5.59
C ILE A 89 7.47 0.67 4.75
N ILE A 90 7.73 -0.58 5.12
CA ILE A 90 8.64 -1.47 4.37
C ILE A 90 8.11 -1.71 2.95
N TRP A 91 6.81 -2.01 2.83
CA TRP A 91 6.14 -2.25 1.56
C TRP A 91 6.23 -1.05 0.61
N HIS A 92 5.98 0.16 1.11
CA HIS A 92 6.12 1.39 0.32
C HIS A 92 7.57 1.74 -0.02
N SER A 93 8.52 1.35 0.83
CA SER A 93 9.94 1.58 0.57
C SER A 93 10.50 0.67 -0.53
N ILE A 94 9.96 -0.54 -0.65
CA ILE A 94 10.41 -1.56 -1.61
C ILE A 94 9.60 -1.51 -2.91
N SER A 95 8.31 -1.16 -2.85
CA SER A 95 7.44 -1.15 -4.03
C SER A 95 7.69 0.10 -4.89
N PRO A 96 8.15 -0.04 -6.15
CA PRO A 96 8.10 1.05 -7.12
C PRO A 96 6.64 1.24 -7.54
N THR A 97 5.82 1.79 -6.64
CA THR A 97 4.45 2.14 -6.97
C THR A 97 4.49 3.40 -7.80
N SER A 98 4.48 3.21 -9.11
CA SER A 98 4.32 4.30 -10.08
C SER A 98 2.94 4.92 -9.86
N HIS A 99 2.88 6.15 -9.40
CA HIS A 99 1.62 6.88 -9.25
C HIS A 99 1.36 7.70 -10.50
N ILE A 100 0.12 7.71 -11.00
CA ILE A 100 -0.26 8.66 -12.04
C ILE A 100 -0.26 10.04 -11.39
N ASN A 101 0.70 10.88 -11.77
CA ASN A 101 0.86 12.25 -11.30
C ASN A 101 -0.08 13.18 -12.06
N SER A 102 -0.14 13.02 -13.38
CA SER A 102 -1.02 13.81 -14.22
C SER A 102 -1.51 12.99 -15.41
N SER A 103 -2.76 13.22 -15.80
CA SER A 103 -3.34 12.76 -17.06
C SER A 103 -3.97 13.97 -17.71
N SER A 104 -3.52 14.33 -18.91
CA SER A 104 -4.09 15.42 -19.69
C SER A 104 -4.53 14.93 -21.05
N GLU A 105 -5.69 15.38 -21.48
CA GLU A 105 -6.25 15.11 -22.80
C GLU A 105 -6.39 16.43 -23.54
N TYR A 106 -5.95 16.50 -24.79
CA TYR A 106 -5.97 17.71 -25.59
C TYR A 106 -6.24 17.40 -27.06
N GLU A 107 -6.81 18.35 -27.78
CA GLU A 107 -7.12 18.20 -29.20
C GLU A 107 -6.16 19.03 -30.05
N LYS A 108 -5.65 18.45 -31.14
CA LYS A 108 -4.79 19.15 -32.10
C LYS A 108 -5.06 18.60 -33.49
N ASN A 109 -5.31 19.48 -34.47
CA ASN A 109 -5.61 19.12 -35.86
C ASN A 109 -6.77 18.11 -35.99
N GLY A 110 -7.82 18.23 -35.16
CA GLY A 110 -8.97 17.32 -35.15
C GLY A 110 -8.71 15.93 -34.57
N LEU A 111 -7.53 15.69 -34.00
CA LEU A 111 -7.16 14.44 -33.32
C LEU A 111 -7.05 14.69 -31.81
N LYS A 112 -7.56 13.74 -31.02
CA LYS A 112 -7.44 13.77 -29.55
C LYS A 112 -6.19 13.05 -29.11
N TYR A 113 -5.44 13.68 -28.22
CA TYR A 113 -4.21 13.18 -27.63
C TYR A 113 -4.37 13.04 -26.13
N LYS A 114 -3.63 12.10 -25.55
CA LYS A 114 -3.57 11.86 -24.11
C LYS A 114 -2.13 11.73 -23.67
N ARG A 115 -1.75 12.49 -22.64
CA ARG A 115 -0.46 12.41 -21.97
C ARG A 115 -0.69 11.89 -20.55
N ILE A 116 0.08 10.90 -20.15
CA ILE A 116 0.08 10.38 -18.78
C ILE A 116 1.50 10.48 -18.23
N GLU A 117 1.63 11.12 -17.07
CA GLU A 117 2.88 11.20 -16.34
C GLU A 117 2.80 10.34 -15.09
N TYR A 118 3.78 9.48 -14.92
CA TYR A 118 3.96 8.67 -13.72
C TYR A 118 5.10 9.25 -12.90
N THR A 119 4.92 9.29 -11.59
CA THR A 119 5.97 9.64 -10.64
C THR A 119 6.25 8.49 -9.69
N TYR A 120 7.50 8.43 -9.26
CA TYR A 120 7.90 7.66 -8.10
C TYR A 120 7.24 8.22 -6.84
N SER A 121 7.25 7.44 -5.76
CA SER A 121 6.78 7.85 -4.44
C SER A 121 7.46 9.11 -3.88
N ASN A 122 8.67 9.44 -4.35
CA ASN A 122 9.39 10.66 -4.01
C ASN A 122 9.04 11.88 -4.92
N LEU A 123 7.92 11.80 -5.65
CA LEU A 123 7.42 12.82 -6.58
C LEU A 123 8.30 13.12 -7.79
N LYS A 124 9.39 12.37 -7.98
CA LYS A 124 10.21 12.49 -9.19
C LYS A 124 9.52 11.78 -10.35
N LEU A 125 9.66 12.35 -11.55
CA LEU A 125 9.13 11.78 -12.77
C LEU A 125 9.76 10.40 -13.03
N GLU A 126 8.91 9.41 -13.27
CA GLU A 126 9.28 8.04 -13.60
C GLU A 126 9.07 7.77 -15.09
N ARG A 127 7.93 8.19 -15.64
CA ARG A 127 7.57 7.86 -17.02
C ARG A 127 6.62 8.89 -17.63
N LYS A 128 6.83 9.18 -18.91
CA LYS A 128 5.91 9.95 -19.74
C LYS A 128 5.40 9.08 -20.88
N GLU A 129 4.09 8.91 -20.93
CA GLU A 129 3.40 8.16 -21.99
C GLU A 129 2.51 9.09 -22.81
N TYR A 130 2.44 8.83 -24.10
CA TYR A 130 1.67 9.59 -25.07
C TYR A 130 0.80 8.65 -25.90
N TYR A 131 -0.44 9.07 -26.11
CA TYR A 131 -1.43 8.32 -26.85
C TYR A 131 -2.22 9.23 -27.78
N ILE A 132 -2.73 8.65 -28.86
CA ILE A 132 -3.66 9.29 -29.79
C ILE A 132 -4.94 8.47 -29.88
N ASN A 133 -6.08 9.13 -29.92
CA ASN A 133 -7.37 8.48 -30.10
C ASN A 133 -7.61 8.24 -31.60
N ASN A 134 -7.90 7.00 -31.98
CA ASN A 134 -8.18 6.63 -33.37
C ASN A 134 -9.68 6.60 -33.72
N GLY A 135 -10.53 7.13 -32.83
CA GLY A 135 -12.00 7.11 -32.93
C GLY A 135 -12.66 6.03 -32.06
N TYR A 136 -11.93 4.97 -31.69
CA TYR A 136 -12.45 3.84 -30.90
C TYR A 136 -11.61 3.60 -29.64
N ASP A 137 -10.28 3.70 -29.74
CA ASP A 137 -9.33 3.40 -28.67
C ASP A 137 -8.16 4.39 -28.62
N TRP A 138 -7.50 4.42 -27.47
CA TRP A 138 -6.23 5.11 -27.27
C TRP A 138 -5.07 4.24 -27.74
N VAL A 139 -4.39 4.67 -28.80
CA VAL A 139 -3.23 3.98 -29.37
C VAL A 139 -1.95 4.67 -28.93
N LYS A 140 -0.93 3.90 -28.56
CA LYS A 140 0.40 4.44 -28.22
C LYS A 140 0.94 5.28 -29.38
N ASP A 141 1.44 6.46 -29.07
CA ASP A 141 2.01 7.40 -30.03
C ASP A 141 3.26 8.07 -29.45
N SER A 142 4.06 8.72 -30.31
CA SER A 142 5.20 9.53 -29.91
C SER A 142 6.29 8.77 -29.14
N ILE A 143 7.29 9.47 -28.61
CA ILE A 143 8.38 8.86 -27.83
C ILE A 143 7.97 8.82 -26.37
N TRP A 144 7.93 7.63 -25.81
CA TRP A 144 7.76 7.44 -24.37
C TRP A 144 9.12 7.47 -23.71
N GLU A 145 9.19 8.13 -22.55
CA GLU A 145 10.43 8.32 -21.82
C GLU A 145 10.31 7.72 -20.43
N PHE A 146 11.33 6.99 -20.01
CA PHE A 146 11.44 6.36 -18.70
C PHE A 146 12.68 6.91 -18.01
N TYR A 147 12.51 7.30 -16.76
CA TYR A 147 13.48 8.04 -15.97
C TYR A 147 13.93 7.19 -14.78
N SER A 148 15.15 7.41 -14.30
CA SER A 148 15.65 6.85 -13.05
C SER A 148 15.13 7.65 -11.87
N LYS A 149 15.31 7.12 -10.65
CA LYS A 149 15.05 7.86 -9.41
C LYS A 149 15.91 9.13 -9.28
N ASP A 150 16.95 9.29 -10.09
CA ASP A 150 17.81 10.48 -10.15
C ASP A 150 17.42 11.44 -11.27
N GLY A 151 16.40 11.11 -12.06
CA GLY A 151 15.90 11.92 -13.18
C GLY A 151 16.64 11.71 -14.50
N ALA A 152 17.60 10.77 -14.56
CA ALA A 152 18.27 10.42 -15.81
C ALA A 152 17.35 9.56 -16.68
N ILE A 153 17.34 9.77 -18.00
CA ILE A 153 16.56 8.92 -18.90
C ILE A 153 17.23 7.55 -19.00
N ILE A 154 16.54 6.49 -18.57
CA ILE A 154 17.02 5.11 -18.67
C ILE A 154 16.63 4.50 -20.01
N LYS A 155 15.44 4.85 -20.52
CA LYS A 155 14.87 4.22 -21.72
C LYS A 155 14.00 5.20 -22.49
N LYS A 156 14.06 5.10 -23.81
CA LYS A 156 13.11 5.73 -24.73
C LYS A 156 12.49 4.67 -25.62
N GLU A 157 11.17 4.69 -25.77
CA GLU A 157 10.45 3.83 -26.70
C GLU A 157 9.76 4.69 -27.75
N ASN A 158 10.03 4.43 -29.03
CA ASN A 158 9.44 5.21 -30.11
C ASN A 158 8.21 4.51 -30.67
N TYR A 159 7.04 5.14 -30.48
CA TYR A 159 5.75 4.67 -30.97
C TYR A 159 5.18 5.53 -32.10
N MET A 160 5.98 6.44 -32.67
CA MET A 160 5.54 7.22 -33.84
C MET A 160 5.23 6.28 -35.00
N LYS A 161 3.95 5.98 -35.21
CA LYS A 161 3.49 5.32 -36.43
C LYS A 161 3.44 6.37 -37.53
N ASN A 162 4.28 6.22 -38.55
CA ASN A 162 4.36 7.05 -39.77
C ASN A 162 3.04 7.19 -40.58
N LYS A 163 1.89 6.75 -40.07
CA LYS A 163 0.65 6.61 -40.83
C LYS A 163 -0.32 7.79 -40.73
N TYR A 164 -0.12 8.72 -39.80
CA TYR A 164 -1.07 9.82 -39.53
C TYR A 164 -0.51 11.24 -39.72
N ARG A 165 0.75 11.39 -40.17
CA ARG A 165 1.29 12.66 -40.65
C ARG A 165 1.08 12.73 -42.16
N LYS A 166 -0.08 13.22 -42.58
CA LYS A 166 -0.25 13.82 -43.91
C LYS A 166 -0.20 15.32 -43.78
#